data_AF-A0A6V7WA72-F1
#
_entry.id   AF-A0A6V7WA72-F1
#
_cell.length_a   1.000
_cell.length_b   1.000
_cell.length_c   1.000
_cell.angle_alpha   90.00
_cell.angle_beta   90.00
_cell.angle_gamma   90.00
#
_symmetry.space_group_name_H-M   'P 1'
#
loop_
_entity.id
_entity.type
_entity.pdbx_description
1 polymer ?
#
loop_
_entity_poly.entity_id
_entity_poly.type
_entity_poly.pdbx_seq_one_letter_code
_entity_poly.pdbx_strand_id
1 'polypeptide(L)'
;MYSIIILLIFITNAMALDQAGRDAVVYWHNYFRAELVAGRVKNKTGEFLPKAKDMMQMYFSLELEKQAQAWADKCTYSHSDPYGNYGENFYAYARMDNDSAAIEYVVKGWWSELIYRGALGPYPGQDCVAFDAPQNNRGIGHWTQLAWWNTNLVGCGIGRCPKYKSYVVCQYKPPGNVYTACVYHAGEPCTSCPNSCNETSKLCLDPKYVSTTTGTTKTLLNTSKAPNTPTTKISQPTTGTTKTLLNTSKAPSTPTTKIIKLLTTSQKATTVKTKTDIPKSDDCCDSSSSDEDD
;
A
#
# COMPACT_ATOMS: atom_id res chain seq x y z
N MET A 1 -51.03 20.53 23.91
CA MET A 1 -49.61 20.96 23.95
C MET A 1 -48.77 19.82 23.38
N TYR A 2 -48.35 19.91 22.12
CA TYR A 2 -47.49 18.90 21.49
C TYR A 2 -46.03 19.32 21.67
N SER A 3 -45.29 18.57 22.50
CA SER A 3 -43.84 18.72 22.61
C SER A 3 -43.18 18.00 21.43
N ILE A 4 -42.72 18.77 20.45
CA ILE A 4 -41.85 18.28 19.38
C ILE A 4 -40.46 18.10 19.97
N ILE A 5 -40.10 16.86 20.27
CA ILE A 5 -38.72 16.49 20.61
C ILE A 5 -37.96 16.42 19.28
N ILE A 6 -37.22 17.49 18.96
CA ILE A 6 -36.26 17.49 17.86
C ILE A 6 -35.07 16.64 18.33
N LEU A 7 -35.07 15.38 17.92
CA LEU A 7 -33.90 14.51 18.05
C LEU A 7 -32.86 15.02 17.05
N LEU A 8 -31.96 15.90 17.50
CA LEU A 8 -30.74 16.22 16.77
C LEU A 8 -29.89 14.95 16.73
N ILE A 9 -30.06 14.16 15.67
CA ILE A 9 -29.12 13.12 15.32
C ILE A 9 -27.83 13.86 14.97
N PHE A 10 -26.93 14.01 15.95
CA PHE A 10 -25.53 14.18 15.66
C PHE A 10 -25.11 12.90 14.95
N ILE A 11 -25.21 12.91 13.61
CA ILE A 11 -24.43 11.99 12.80
C ILE A 11 -23.00 12.39 13.14
N THR A 12 -22.41 11.67 14.09
CA THR A 12 -20.98 11.63 14.25
C THR A 12 -20.47 11.14 12.91
N ASN A 13 -20.09 12.08 12.03
CA ASN A 13 -19.29 11.73 10.87
C ASN A 13 -18.07 11.03 11.46
N ALA A 14 -18.05 9.70 11.34
CA ALA A 14 -16.91 8.89 11.70
C ALA A 14 -15.66 9.57 11.13
N MET A 15 -14.69 9.80 12.01
CA MET A 15 -13.64 10.81 11.90
C MET A 15 -12.93 10.73 10.55
N ALA A 16 -13.39 11.54 9.58
CA ALA A 16 -12.69 11.73 8.32
C ALA A 16 -11.32 12.36 8.59
N LEU A 17 -10.35 12.10 7.71
CA LEU A 17 -9.04 12.74 7.83
C LEU A 17 -9.21 14.26 7.89
N ASP A 18 -8.46 14.90 8.78
CA ASP A 18 -8.31 16.35 8.71
C ASP A 18 -7.60 16.76 7.40
N GLN A 19 -7.67 18.05 7.06
CA GLN A 19 -7.08 18.53 5.81
C GLN A 19 -5.57 18.27 5.74
N ALA A 20 -4.85 18.34 6.86
CA ALA A 20 -3.42 18.06 6.90
C ALA A 20 -3.14 16.57 6.60
N GLY A 21 -3.98 15.66 7.08
CA GLY A 21 -3.97 14.24 6.76
C GLY A 21 -4.18 14.00 5.27
N ARG A 22 -5.19 14.63 4.65
CA ARG A 22 -5.43 14.54 3.20
C ARG A 22 -4.26 15.06 2.38
N ASP A 23 -3.70 16.19 2.79
CA ASP A 23 -2.53 16.78 2.14
C ASP A 23 -1.31 15.84 2.26
N ALA A 24 -1.11 15.23 3.43
CA ALA A 24 -0.06 14.24 3.66
C ALA A 24 -0.21 13.00 2.79
N VAL A 25 -1.45 12.54 2.53
CA VAL A 25 -1.71 11.40 1.63
C VAL A 25 -1.14 11.70 0.27
N VAL A 26 -1.55 12.80 -0.36
CA VAL A 26 -1.08 13.16 -1.71
C VAL A 26 0.41 13.44 -1.72
N TYR A 27 0.91 14.17 -0.72
CA TYR A 27 2.31 14.56 -0.63
C TYR A 27 3.24 13.35 -0.59
N TRP A 28 3.05 12.43 0.36
CA TRP A 28 3.99 11.31 0.53
C TRP A 28 3.94 10.32 -0.63
N HIS A 29 2.76 10.06 -1.20
CA HIS A 29 2.65 9.22 -2.39
C HIS A 29 3.40 9.83 -3.58
N ASN A 30 3.18 11.13 -3.86
CA ASN A 30 3.84 11.79 -4.99
C ASN A 30 5.33 12.05 -4.75
N TYR A 31 5.75 12.30 -3.51
CA TYR A 31 7.17 12.41 -3.16
C TYR A 31 7.92 11.13 -3.55
N PHE A 32 7.42 9.98 -3.11
CA PHE A 32 8.07 8.71 -3.41
C PHE A 32 8.02 8.33 -4.89
N ARG A 33 6.90 8.58 -5.57
CA ARG A 33 6.80 8.39 -7.02
C ARG A 33 7.77 9.29 -7.78
N ALA A 34 7.93 10.55 -7.39
CA ALA A 34 8.88 11.47 -8.01
C ALA A 34 10.35 11.03 -7.79
N GLU A 35 10.68 10.56 -6.59
CA GLU A 35 12.02 9.99 -6.32
C GLU A 35 12.29 8.75 -7.17
N LEU A 36 11.30 7.89 -7.39
CA LEU A 36 11.39 6.73 -8.27
C LEU A 36 11.61 7.15 -9.73
N VAL A 37 10.80 8.09 -10.23
CA VAL A 37 10.94 8.66 -11.57
C VAL A 37 12.33 9.25 -11.77
N ALA A 38 12.86 9.96 -10.78
CA ALA A 38 14.19 10.55 -10.83
C ALA A 38 15.34 9.53 -10.73
N GLY A 39 15.06 8.24 -10.51
CA GLY A 39 16.07 7.20 -10.34
C GLY A 39 16.86 7.32 -9.03
N ARG A 40 16.24 7.89 -7.98
CA ARG A 40 16.87 8.14 -6.68
C ARG A 40 16.50 7.12 -5.61
N VAL A 41 15.68 6.14 -5.96
CA VAL A 41 15.20 5.12 -5.04
C VAL A 41 16.12 3.91 -5.09
N LYS A 42 16.72 3.57 -3.93
CA LYS A 42 17.60 2.41 -3.80
C LYS A 42 16.80 1.14 -3.53
N ASN A 43 17.23 0.06 -4.17
CA ASN A 43 16.80 -1.30 -3.91
C ASN A 43 17.53 -1.87 -2.67
N LYS A 44 17.12 -3.06 -2.21
CA LYS A 44 17.80 -3.81 -1.14
C LYS A 44 19.31 -4.02 -1.40
N THR A 45 19.71 -4.16 -2.66
CA THR A 45 21.12 -4.33 -3.07
C THR A 45 21.95 -3.05 -2.91
N GLY A 46 21.30 -1.90 -2.67
CA GLY A 46 21.94 -0.58 -2.66
C GLY A 46 21.99 0.08 -4.04
N GLU A 47 21.71 -0.67 -5.10
CA GLU A 47 21.59 -0.16 -6.47
C GLU A 47 20.30 0.66 -6.63
N PHE A 48 20.33 1.64 -7.52
CA PHE A 48 19.14 2.43 -7.83
C PHE A 48 18.18 1.63 -8.71
N LEU A 49 16.88 1.74 -8.44
CA LEU A 49 15.84 1.26 -9.35
C LEU A 49 15.87 2.04 -10.66
N PRO A 50 15.46 1.43 -11.78
CA PRO A 50 15.34 2.16 -13.04
C PRO A 50 14.32 3.28 -12.91
N LYS A 51 14.62 4.41 -13.56
CA LYS A 51 13.68 5.54 -13.73
C LYS A 51 12.38 5.08 -14.37
N ALA A 52 11.30 5.81 -14.13
CA ALA A 52 9.99 5.54 -14.74
C ALA A 52 9.65 6.58 -15.81
N LYS A 53 9.19 6.12 -16.97
CA LYS A 53 8.88 7.01 -18.12
C LYS A 53 7.44 7.55 -18.16
N ASP A 54 6.53 6.95 -17.39
CA ASP A 54 5.08 7.11 -17.50
C ASP A 54 4.34 7.21 -16.15
N MET A 55 5.06 7.41 -15.05
CA MET A 55 4.50 7.43 -13.70
C MET A 55 3.50 8.57 -13.51
N MET A 56 2.22 8.26 -13.32
CA MET A 56 1.18 9.26 -13.10
C MET A 56 1.33 9.98 -11.76
N GLN A 57 0.90 11.24 -11.68
CA GLN A 57 0.69 11.94 -10.43
C GLN A 57 -0.55 11.38 -9.72
N MET A 58 -0.47 11.15 -8.41
CA MET A 58 -1.63 10.82 -7.58
C MET A 58 -2.42 12.06 -7.19
N TYR A 59 -3.74 11.93 -7.18
CA TYR A 59 -4.72 12.92 -6.78
C TYR A 59 -5.61 12.34 -5.67
N PHE A 60 -6.08 13.21 -4.77
CA PHE A 60 -6.95 12.78 -3.67
C PHE A 60 -8.37 12.49 -4.16
N SER A 61 -8.99 11.44 -3.64
CA SER A 61 -10.38 11.07 -3.89
C SER A 61 -11.17 10.97 -2.58
N LEU A 62 -12.12 11.89 -2.39
CA LEU A 62 -13.05 11.85 -1.25
C LEU A 62 -13.90 10.57 -1.24
N GLU A 63 -14.20 10.02 -2.43
CA GLU A 63 -14.98 8.78 -2.54
C GLU A 63 -14.17 7.57 -2.08
N LEU A 64 -12.86 7.54 -2.35
CA LEU A 64 -11.98 6.49 -1.83
C LEU A 64 -11.69 6.69 -0.34
N GLU A 65 -11.57 7.93 0.15
CA GLU A 65 -11.46 8.22 1.59
C GLU A 65 -12.67 7.67 2.35
N LYS A 66 -13.88 7.95 1.88
CA LYS A 66 -15.11 7.47 2.52
C LYS A 66 -15.15 5.94 2.63
N GLN A 67 -14.77 5.25 1.56
CA GLN A 67 -14.74 3.78 1.54
C GLN A 67 -13.62 3.23 2.45
N ALA A 68 -12.42 3.80 2.37
CA ALA A 68 -11.29 3.42 3.20
C ALA A 68 -11.58 3.66 4.70
N GLN A 69 -12.21 4.78 5.05
CA GLN A 69 -12.62 5.08 6.43
C GLN A 69 -13.65 4.07 6.93
N ALA A 70 -14.68 3.79 6.14
CA ALA A 70 -15.69 2.80 6.50
C ALA A 70 -15.10 1.40 6.73
N TRP A 71 -14.03 1.03 6.02
CA TRP A 71 -13.30 -0.20 6.29
C TRP A 71 -12.41 -0.11 7.53
N ALA A 72 -11.68 0.99 7.69
CA ALA A 72 -10.79 1.22 8.82
C ALA A 72 -11.56 1.17 10.15
N ASP A 73 -12.77 1.71 10.20
CA ASP A 73 -13.64 1.71 11.38
C ASP A 73 -14.09 0.31 11.82
N LYS A 74 -14.07 -0.69 10.92
CA LYS A 74 -14.39 -2.08 11.28
C LYS A 74 -13.29 -2.73 12.12
N CYS A 75 -12.08 -2.17 12.11
CA CYS A 75 -10.95 -2.68 12.88
C CYS A 75 -10.62 -4.16 12.63
N THR A 76 -10.87 -4.61 11.40
CA THR A 76 -10.54 -5.95 10.91
C THR A 76 -9.23 -5.88 10.14
N TYR A 77 -8.20 -6.58 10.64
CA TYR A 77 -6.88 -6.61 10.00
C TYR A 77 -6.87 -7.56 8.79
N SER A 78 -7.56 -7.14 7.72
CA SER A 78 -7.69 -7.85 6.46
C SER A 78 -8.03 -6.86 5.34
N HIS A 79 -7.87 -7.30 4.10
CA HIS A 79 -8.36 -6.56 2.94
C HIS A 79 -9.89 -6.47 2.93
N SER A 80 -10.41 -5.39 2.37
CA SER A 80 -11.85 -5.08 2.30
C SER A 80 -12.59 -5.69 1.12
N ASP A 81 -11.92 -5.81 -0.03
CA ASP A 81 -12.49 -6.31 -1.27
C ASP A 81 -11.65 -7.47 -1.84
N PRO A 82 -12.15 -8.72 -1.82
CA PRO A 82 -11.45 -9.85 -2.41
C PRO A 82 -11.46 -9.83 -3.95
N TYR A 83 -12.30 -9.01 -4.58
CA TYR A 83 -12.45 -8.96 -6.04
C TYR A 83 -11.52 -7.95 -6.72
N GLY A 84 -10.82 -7.10 -5.96
CA GLY A 84 -9.82 -6.17 -6.49
C GLY A 84 -10.39 -5.04 -7.36
N ASN A 85 -11.60 -4.55 -7.07
CA ASN A 85 -12.20 -3.41 -7.79
C ASN A 85 -11.43 -2.10 -7.57
N TYR A 86 -10.61 -2.06 -6.52
CA TYR A 86 -9.66 -1.01 -6.18
C TYR A 86 -8.42 -1.66 -5.54
N GLY A 87 -7.31 -0.93 -5.59
CA GLY A 87 -6.13 -1.31 -4.82
C GLY A 87 -6.31 -0.96 -3.36
N GLU A 88 -5.62 -1.65 -2.46
CA GLU A 88 -5.70 -1.35 -1.04
C GLU A 88 -4.40 -1.65 -0.31
N ASN A 89 -3.97 -0.70 0.50
CA ASN A 89 -2.93 -0.91 1.51
C ASN A 89 -3.52 -0.66 2.89
N PHE A 90 -3.06 -1.41 3.88
CA PHE A 90 -3.43 -1.16 5.27
C PHE A 90 -2.26 -1.36 6.21
N TYR A 91 -2.31 -0.70 7.37
CA TYR A 91 -1.33 -0.87 8.43
C TYR A 91 -1.94 -0.58 9.79
N ALA A 92 -1.54 -1.35 10.79
CA ALA A 92 -1.99 -1.21 12.16
C ALA A 92 -0.79 -0.91 13.07
N TYR A 93 -0.90 0.13 13.91
CA TYR A 93 0.25 0.63 14.68
C TYR A 93 -0.18 1.39 15.95
N ALA A 94 0.78 1.63 16.84
CA ALA A 94 0.54 2.35 18.10
C ALA A 94 -0.08 3.74 17.87
N ARG A 95 -0.93 4.22 18.79
CA ARG A 95 -1.73 5.43 18.60
C ARG A 95 -0.88 6.64 18.19
N MET A 96 -1.27 7.31 17.10
CA MET A 96 -0.89 8.70 16.81
C MET A 96 -2.14 9.55 16.67
N ASP A 97 -2.21 10.67 17.40
CA ASP A 97 -3.38 11.56 17.37
C ASP A 97 -3.35 12.54 16.19
N ASN A 98 -2.19 12.74 15.56
CA ASN A 98 -2.04 13.59 14.40
C ASN A 98 -2.17 12.76 13.10
N ASP A 99 -3.17 13.09 12.28
CA ASP A 99 -3.47 12.36 11.05
C ASP A 99 -2.36 12.50 10.00
N SER A 100 -1.77 13.68 9.82
CA SER A 100 -0.63 13.87 8.92
C SER A 100 0.57 12.99 9.29
N ALA A 101 0.91 12.91 10.58
CA ALA A 101 2.01 12.08 11.08
C ALA A 101 1.68 10.58 10.93
N ALA A 102 0.41 10.21 11.14
CA ALA A 102 -0.08 8.87 10.88
C ALA A 102 0.14 8.45 9.43
N ILE A 103 -0.30 9.28 8.50
CA ILE A 103 -0.16 9.04 7.06
C ILE A 103 1.32 8.99 6.65
N GLU A 104 2.13 9.94 7.12
CA GLU A 104 3.59 9.92 6.87
C GLU A 104 4.20 8.58 7.26
N TYR A 105 3.93 8.13 8.48
CA TYR A 105 4.52 6.91 9.03
C TYR A 105 4.13 5.67 8.23
N VAL A 106 2.85 5.48 7.92
CA VAL A 106 2.39 4.28 7.21
C VAL A 106 2.81 4.28 5.74
N VAL A 107 2.78 5.42 5.06
CA VAL A 107 3.23 5.54 3.67
C VAL A 107 4.74 5.27 3.57
N LYS A 108 5.54 5.81 4.51
CA LYS A 108 6.97 5.45 4.63
C LYS A 108 7.17 3.98 4.94
N GLY A 109 6.35 3.40 5.81
CA GLY A 109 6.37 1.98 6.15
C GLY A 109 6.15 1.08 4.93
N TRP A 110 5.10 1.33 4.16
CA TRP A 110 4.82 0.63 2.90
C TRP A 110 5.94 0.81 1.88
N TRP A 111 6.46 2.03 1.73
CA TRP A 111 7.56 2.28 0.80
C TRP A 111 8.84 1.55 1.21
N SER A 112 9.08 1.39 2.52
CA SER A 112 10.27 0.72 3.06
C SER A 112 10.33 -0.79 2.78
N GLU A 113 9.24 -1.42 2.35
CA GLU A 113 9.28 -2.84 1.91
C GLU A 113 10.40 -3.08 0.89
N LEU A 114 10.64 -2.10 0.01
CA LEU A 114 11.68 -2.15 -0.99
C LEU A 114 13.09 -2.36 -0.39
N ILE A 115 13.44 -1.63 0.67
CA ILE A 115 14.79 -1.72 1.24
C ILE A 115 15.03 -3.03 2.00
N TYR A 116 13.96 -3.66 2.52
CA TYR A 116 14.06 -4.90 3.29
C TYR A 116 13.95 -6.16 2.43
N ARG A 117 13.12 -6.11 1.38
CA ARG A 117 12.73 -7.28 0.57
C ARG A 117 13.26 -7.21 -0.86
N GLY A 118 13.47 -6.00 -1.37
CA GLY A 118 13.97 -5.72 -2.71
C GLY A 118 12.94 -5.98 -3.81
N ALA A 119 13.02 -5.21 -4.89
CA ALA A 119 12.24 -5.40 -6.11
C ALA A 119 13.13 -5.97 -7.23
N LEU A 120 12.52 -6.70 -8.17
CA LEU A 120 13.14 -7.07 -9.44
C LEU A 120 13.02 -5.91 -10.42
N GLY A 121 14.03 -5.76 -11.28
CA GLY A 121 13.96 -4.90 -12.44
C GLY A 121 13.26 -5.57 -13.62
N PRO A 122 13.24 -4.91 -14.79
CA PRO A 122 12.72 -5.51 -16.02
C PRO A 122 13.52 -6.75 -16.44
N TYR A 123 12.86 -7.69 -17.12
CA TYR A 123 13.54 -8.80 -17.77
C TYR A 123 14.43 -8.28 -18.93
N PRO A 124 15.48 -9.04 -19.33
CA PRO A 124 16.35 -8.64 -20.41
C PRO A 124 15.59 -8.27 -21.69
N GLY A 125 15.89 -7.09 -22.25
CA GLY A 125 15.24 -6.57 -23.46
C GLY A 125 13.84 -6.00 -23.24
N GLN A 126 13.36 -5.91 -22.00
CA GLN A 126 12.07 -5.31 -21.66
C GLN A 126 12.27 -4.02 -20.84
N ASP A 127 11.26 -3.17 -20.85
CA ASP A 127 11.17 -1.98 -20.00
C ASP A 127 10.17 -2.17 -18.84
N CYS A 128 9.28 -3.14 -18.93
CA CYS A 128 8.29 -3.43 -17.90
C CYS A 128 8.94 -3.99 -16.62
N VAL A 129 8.80 -3.28 -15.49
CA VAL A 129 8.99 -3.87 -14.16
C VAL A 129 7.73 -4.66 -13.83
N ALA A 130 7.75 -5.97 -14.09
CA ALA A 130 6.55 -6.81 -14.01
C ALA A 130 6.11 -7.10 -12.56
N PHE A 131 4.79 -7.19 -12.35
CA PHE A 131 4.18 -7.75 -11.14
C PHE A 131 3.75 -9.21 -11.39
N ASP A 132 4.70 -10.11 -11.33
CA ASP A 132 4.54 -11.55 -11.59
C ASP A 132 4.82 -12.39 -10.33
N ALA A 133 4.89 -13.73 -10.45
CA ALA A 133 5.15 -14.60 -9.30
C ALA A 133 6.48 -14.27 -8.57
N PRO A 134 7.63 -14.16 -9.27
CA PRO A 134 8.89 -13.74 -8.64
C PRO A 134 8.79 -12.41 -7.88
N GLN A 135 8.10 -11.42 -8.45
CA GLN A 135 7.93 -10.12 -7.80
C GLN A 135 6.99 -10.21 -6.59
N ASN A 136 5.82 -10.84 -6.76
CA ASN A 136 4.79 -10.96 -5.74
C ASN A 136 5.28 -11.75 -4.51
N ASN A 137 6.05 -12.82 -4.73
CA ASN A 137 6.59 -13.69 -3.67
C ASN A 137 7.57 -12.97 -2.72
N ARG A 138 8.01 -11.75 -3.05
CA ARG A 138 8.88 -10.94 -2.17
C ARG A 138 8.10 -10.30 -1.02
N GLY A 139 6.77 -10.20 -1.12
CA GLY A 139 5.93 -9.56 -0.12
C GLY A 139 6.13 -8.04 -0.08
N ILE A 140 6.20 -7.42 -1.27
CA ILE A 140 6.37 -5.98 -1.49
C ILE A 140 5.10 -5.33 -2.08
N GLY A 141 3.95 -5.95 -1.84
CA GLY A 141 2.67 -5.59 -2.44
C GLY A 141 2.21 -4.18 -2.11
N HIS A 142 2.57 -3.67 -0.93
CA HIS A 142 2.25 -2.29 -0.58
C HIS A 142 3.12 -1.34 -1.39
N TRP A 143 4.44 -1.58 -1.46
CA TRP A 143 5.34 -0.77 -2.29
C TRP A 143 4.93 -0.75 -3.77
N THR A 144 4.62 -1.91 -4.35
CA THR A 144 4.21 -1.99 -5.77
C THR A 144 2.92 -1.21 -6.04
N GLN A 145 1.97 -1.20 -5.10
CA GLN A 145 0.77 -0.36 -5.23
C GLN A 145 1.09 1.14 -5.22
N LEU A 146 2.02 1.61 -4.37
CA LEU A 146 2.44 3.02 -4.39
C LEU A 146 3.19 3.37 -5.68
N ALA A 147 3.99 2.42 -6.20
CA ALA A 147 4.79 2.57 -7.41
C ALA A 147 4.02 2.26 -8.72
N TRP A 148 2.71 2.00 -8.63
CA TRP A 148 1.92 1.55 -9.80
C TRP A 148 1.69 2.68 -10.81
N TRP A 149 2.12 2.52 -12.06
CA TRP A 149 2.30 3.63 -13.00
C TRP A 149 1.03 4.42 -13.27
N ASN A 150 -0.10 3.76 -13.51
CA ASN A 150 -1.37 4.42 -13.86
C ASN A 150 -2.34 4.60 -12.70
N THR A 151 -2.04 4.10 -11.50
CA THR A 151 -2.83 4.45 -10.31
C THR A 151 -2.63 5.93 -10.03
N ASN A 152 -3.69 6.72 -10.19
CA ASN A 152 -3.65 8.17 -10.04
C ASN A 152 -4.68 8.72 -9.05
N LEU A 153 -5.47 7.88 -8.40
CA LEU A 153 -6.38 8.27 -7.32
C LEU A 153 -6.06 7.51 -6.04
N VAL A 154 -6.09 8.24 -4.93
CA VAL A 154 -5.92 7.67 -3.59
C VAL A 154 -6.87 8.36 -2.60
N GLY A 155 -7.41 7.60 -1.67
CA GLY A 155 -8.09 8.11 -0.50
C GLY A 155 -7.84 7.20 0.69
N CYS A 156 -7.65 7.76 1.88
CA CYS A 156 -7.27 7.01 3.06
C CYS A 156 -8.20 7.32 4.24
N GLY A 157 -8.32 6.37 5.17
CA GLY A 157 -9.06 6.54 6.42
C GLY A 157 -8.29 5.97 7.61
N ILE A 158 -8.56 6.51 8.80
CA ILE A 158 -7.94 6.12 10.07
C ILE A 158 -9.01 5.64 11.05
N GLY A 159 -9.04 4.33 11.28
CA GLY A 159 -9.87 3.69 12.29
C GLY A 159 -9.17 3.70 13.66
N ARG A 160 -9.92 4.02 14.72
CA ARG A 160 -9.42 4.01 16.10
C ARG A 160 -9.82 2.71 16.78
N CYS A 161 -8.90 1.75 16.78
CA CYS A 161 -9.21 0.37 17.14
C CYS A 161 -8.84 0.03 18.59
N PRO A 162 -9.69 -0.68 19.36
CA PRO A 162 -9.37 -1.06 20.75
C PRO A 162 -8.06 -1.86 20.86
N LYS A 163 -7.88 -2.84 19.96
CA LYS A 163 -6.74 -3.76 19.95
C LYS A 163 -5.48 -3.16 19.33
N TYR A 164 -5.65 -2.41 18.24
CA TYR A 164 -4.53 -1.94 17.41
C TYR A 164 -4.20 -0.47 17.59
N LYS A 165 -5.01 0.27 18.36
CA LYS A 165 -4.98 1.73 18.57
C LYS A 165 -5.29 2.54 17.31
N SER A 166 -4.46 2.44 16.27
CA SER A 166 -4.69 3.07 14.97
C SER A 166 -4.61 2.04 13.85
N TYR A 167 -5.54 2.12 12.92
CA TYR A 167 -5.59 1.29 11.71
C TYR A 167 -5.80 2.22 10.50
N VAL A 168 -4.78 2.34 9.65
CA VAL A 168 -4.86 3.14 8.42
C VAL A 168 -5.16 2.21 7.26
N VAL A 169 -6.11 2.62 6.42
CA VAL A 169 -6.44 2.00 5.14
C VAL A 169 -6.30 3.07 4.07
N CYS A 170 -5.62 2.78 2.97
CA CYS A 170 -5.60 3.60 1.76
C CYS A 170 -6.11 2.77 0.59
N GLN A 171 -7.04 3.32 -0.16
CA GLN A 171 -7.60 2.70 -1.37
C GLN A 171 -7.20 3.47 -2.61
N TYR A 172 -7.03 2.74 -3.71
CA TYR A 172 -6.35 3.21 -4.92
C TYR A 172 -7.16 2.93 -6.17
N LYS A 173 -7.16 3.87 -7.12
CA LYS A 173 -7.82 3.69 -8.42
C LYS A 173 -7.02 4.30 -9.58
N PRO A 174 -6.94 3.63 -10.76
CA PRO A 174 -7.19 2.20 -10.97
C PRO A 174 -6.42 1.29 -10.00
N PRO A 175 -6.87 0.04 -9.75
CA PRO A 175 -6.16 -0.89 -8.89
C PRO A 175 -4.77 -1.19 -9.45
N GLY A 176 -3.79 -1.25 -8.55
CA GLY A 176 -2.47 -1.78 -8.87
C GLY A 176 -2.43 -3.30 -8.65
N ASN A 177 -1.20 -3.85 -8.66
CA ASN A 177 -0.93 -5.26 -8.36
C ASN A 177 -1.73 -6.24 -9.24
N VAL A 178 -2.04 -5.83 -10.47
CA VAL A 178 -2.66 -6.71 -11.45
C VAL A 178 -1.60 -7.69 -11.94
N TYR A 179 -1.87 -8.98 -11.78
CA TYR A 179 -0.90 -10.03 -12.11
C TYR A 179 -0.46 -9.95 -13.58
N THR A 180 0.84 -10.10 -13.83
CA THR A 180 1.54 -9.95 -15.12
C THR A 180 1.59 -8.54 -15.72
N ALA A 181 0.91 -7.55 -15.13
CA ALA A 181 1.01 -6.17 -15.57
C ALA A 181 2.28 -5.49 -15.02
N CYS A 182 2.66 -4.35 -15.61
CA CYS A 182 3.81 -3.58 -15.16
C CYS A 182 3.47 -2.77 -13.91
N VAL A 183 4.33 -2.87 -12.89
CA VAL A 183 4.38 -1.90 -11.79
C VAL A 183 4.65 -0.53 -12.40
N TYR A 184 5.69 -0.42 -13.22
CA TYR A 184 5.95 0.74 -14.08
C TYR A 184 6.84 0.38 -15.26
N HIS A 185 6.93 1.29 -16.23
CA HIS A 185 7.82 1.12 -17.37
C HIS A 185 9.11 1.90 -17.15
N ALA A 186 10.23 1.20 -17.27
CA ALA A 186 11.56 1.76 -17.18
C ALA A 186 11.84 2.69 -18.37
N GLY A 187 12.47 3.83 -18.12
CA GLY A 187 12.90 4.73 -19.17
C GLY A 187 13.09 6.16 -18.69
N GLU A 188 13.46 7.04 -19.61
CA GLU A 188 13.66 8.45 -19.25
C GLU A 188 12.32 9.11 -18.87
N PRO A 189 12.29 9.92 -17.80
CA PRO A 189 11.08 10.57 -17.32
C PRO A 189 10.35 11.35 -18.41
N CYS A 190 9.03 11.38 -18.33
CA CYS A 190 8.14 12.05 -19.27
C CYS A 190 8.10 11.49 -20.71
N THR A 191 8.92 10.50 -21.08
CA THR A 191 8.97 10.02 -22.47
C THR A 191 7.78 9.15 -22.89
N SER A 192 6.92 8.75 -21.96
CA SER A 192 5.68 8.02 -22.26
C SER A 192 4.50 8.48 -21.40
N CYS A 193 4.46 9.76 -21.02
CA CYS A 193 3.29 10.31 -20.36
C CYS A 193 2.07 10.30 -21.31
N PRO A 194 0.88 9.86 -20.86
CA PRO A 194 -0.32 9.85 -21.70
C PRO A 194 -0.78 11.23 -22.15
N ASN A 195 -0.52 12.28 -21.34
CA ASN A 195 -0.92 13.65 -21.63
C ASN A 195 0.29 14.58 -21.50
N SER A 196 0.40 15.31 -20.39
CA SER A 196 1.50 16.21 -20.09
C SER A 196 2.36 15.69 -18.95
N CYS A 197 3.51 16.33 -18.73
CA CYS A 197 4.42 16.01 -17.64
C CYS A 197 4.63 17.23 -16.76
N ASN A 198 4.65 17.02 -15.44
CA ASN A 198 5.01 18.06 -14.49
C ASN A 198 6.51 18.38 -14.61
N GLU A 199 6.86 19.65 -14.82
CA GLU A 199 8.25 20.05 -15.05
C GLU A 199 9.18 19.78 -13.87
N THR A 200 8.66 19.81 -12.64
CA THR A 200 9.43 19.68 -11.41
C THR A 200 9.49 18.23 -10.95
N SER A 201 8.34 17.58 -10.76
CA SER A 201 8.29 16.21 -10.24
C SER A 201 8.54 15.16 -11.32
N LYS A 202 8.43 15.54 -12.61
CA LYS A 202 8.47 14.64 -13.77
C LYS A 202 7.38 13.55 -13.75
N LEU A 203 6.35 13.72 -12.92
CA LEU A 203 5.17 12.86 -12.92
C LEU A 203 4.25 13.24 -14.09
N CYS A 204 3.62 12.23 -14.69
CA CYS A 204 2.64 12.40 -15.74
C CYS A 204 1.32 12.94 -15.17
N LEU A 205 0.72 13.88 -15.88
CA LEU A 205 -0.47 14.59 -15.43
C LEU A 205 -1.73 14.04 -16.11
N ASP A 206 -2.82 14.00 -15.35
CA ASP A 206 -4.15 13.74 -15.88
C ASP A 206 -4.89 15.09 -16.03
N PRO A 207 -5.29 15.49 -17.25
CA PRO A 207 -5.94 16.77 -17.50
C PRO A 207 -7.25 16.94 -16.72
N LYS A 208 -7.90 15.84 -16.31
CA LYS A 208 -9.12 15.89 -15.49
C LYS A 208 -8.87 16.52 -14.12
N TYR A 209 -7.65 16.43 -13.60
CA TYR A 209 -7.30 16.85 -12.25
C TYR A 209 -6.31 18.03 -12.24
N VAL A 210 -5.88 18.50 -13.41
CA VAL A 210 -5.07 19.72 -13.55
C VAL A 210 -6.00 20.88 -13.90
N SER A 211 -6.09 21.88 -13.01
CA SER A 211 -6.81 23.12 -13.31
C SER A 211 -5.93 24.02 -14.19
N THR A 212 -6.38 24.32 -15.40
CA THR A 212 -5.81 25.38 -16.24
C THR A 212 -6.17 26.73 -15.60
N THR A 213 -5.21 27.45 -15.04
CA THR A 213 -5.45 28.83 -14.62
C THR A 213 -4.30 29.71 -15.08
N THR A 214 -4.51 30.35 -16.22
CA THR A 214 -3.80 31.56 -16.64
C THR A 214 -3.94 32.60 -15.54
N GLY A 215 -2.85 32.90 -14.83
CA GLY A 215 -2.78 33.96 -13.82
C GLY A 215 -3.19 33.53 -12.41
N THR A 216 -2.20 33.31 -11.55
CA THR A 216 -2.29 33.05 -10.10
C THR A 216 -2.69 31.61 -9.73
N THR A 217 -1.66 30.80 -9.52
CA THR A 217 -1.70 29.37 -9.23
C THR A 217 -2.47 29.09 -7.93
N LYS A 218 -3.71 28.62 -8.04
CA LYS A 218 -4.33 27.77 -7.02
C LYS A 218 -4.14 26.32 -7.46
N THR A 219 -2.89 25.84 -7.35
CA THR A 219 -2.59 24.42 -7.49
C THR A 219 -3.48 23.65 -6.52
N LEU A 220 -4.25 22.68 -7.00
CA LEU A 220 -4.66 21.56 -6.15
C LEU A 220 -3.37 20.86 -5.73
N LEU A 221 -2.83 21.30 -4.60
CA LEU A 221 -1.62 20.83 -3.90
C LEU A 221 -0.33 20.81 -4.75
N ASN A 222 0.37 21.95 -4.71
CA ASN A 222 1.80 22.00 -4.99
C ASN A 222 2.53 21.14 -3.93
N THR A 223 3.21 20.09 -4.38
CA THR A 223 4.08 19.22 -3.57
C THR A 223 5.35 19.92 -3.03
N SER A 224 5.41 21.25 -3.01
CA SER A 224 6.65 21.99 -2.71
C SER A 224 6.92 22.17 -1.22
N LYS A 225 5.97 21.86 -0.33
CA LYS A 225 6.19 21.92 1.12
C LYS A 225 5.64 20.67 1.78
N ALA A 226 6.50 19.96 2.50
CA ALA A 226 6.07 18.89 3.39
C ALA A 226 4.98 19.44 4.33
N PRO A 227 3.92 18.67 4.62
CA PRO A 227 2.97 19.04 5.67
C PRO A 227 3.75 19.39 6.94
N ASN A 228 3.35 20.48 7.62
CA ASN A 228 4.00 20.87 8.87
C ASN A 228 3.72 19.77 9.90
N THR A 229 4.65 18.83 10.10
CA THR A 229 4.59 17.87 11.20
C THR A 229 4.84 18.65 12.50
N PRO A 230 3.86 18.77 13.42
CA PRO A 230 4.12 19.35 14.73
C PRO A 230 5.07 18.41 15.46
N THR A 231 6.28 18.88 15.71
CA THR A 231 7.27 18.17 16.53
C THR A 231 6.72 18.12 17.95
N THR A 232 5.97 17.06 18.27
CA THR A 232 5.56 16.81 19.65
C THR A 232 6.79 16.25 20.34
N LYS A 233 7.46 17.09 21.14
CA LYS A 233 8.56 16.64 22.00
C LYS A 233 8.02 15.49 22.85
N ILE A 234 8.60 14.31 22.68
CA ILE A 234 8.42 13.20 23.62
C ILE A 234 8.98 13.72 24.95
N SER A 235 8.10 13.97 25.92
CA SER A 235 8.50 14.29 27.28
C SER A 235 9.19 13.06 27.88
N GLN A 236 10.51 13.13 27.91
CA GLN A 236 11.37 12.18 28.62
C GLN A 236 11.09 12.31 30.12
N PRO A 237 10.96 11.20 30.88
CA PRO A 237 10.78 11.27 32.33
C PRO A 237 12.02 11.90 32.98
N THR A 238 11.77 12.88 33.85
CA THR A 238 12.74 13.59 34.66
C THR A 238 13.51 12.63 35.57
N THR A 239 14.82 12.54 35.38
CA THR A 239 15.77 11.89 36.30
C THR A 239 15.82 12.65 37.62
N GLY A 240 15.33 12.03 38.68
CA GLY A 240 15.64 12.38 40.06
C GLY A 240 17.06 11.97 40.42
N THR A 241 17.77 12.88 41.07
CA THR A 241 19.15 12.81 41.54
C THR A 241 19.39 11.61 42.46
N THR A 242 20.41 10.79 42.19
CA THR A 242 21.14 10.05 43.24
C THR A 242 22.62 9.92 42.85
N LYS A 243 23.46 9.99 43.89
CA LYS A 243 24.87 10.35 43.92
C LYS A 243 25.82 9.43 43.14
N THR A 244 26.91 10.08 42.71
CA THR A 244 28.19 9.57 42.24
C THR A 244 28.70 8.32 42.95
N LEU A 245 29.09 7.32 42.16
CA LEU A 245 30.23 6.42 42.44
C LEU A 245 30.84 6.00 41.10
N LEU A 246 31.99 6.59 40.76
CA LEU A 246 32.92 6.09 39.74
C LEU A 246 33.50 4.76 40.24
N ASN A 247 33.46 3.68 39.45
CA ASN A 247 34.63 3.19 38.69
C ASN A 247 34.40 1.82 38.00
N THR A 248 34.97 1.73 36.79
CA THR A 248 35.57 0.56 36.11
C THR A 248 34.79 -0.75 35.90
N SER A 249 34.49 -1.07 34.62
CA SER A 249 34.91 -2.29 33.91
C SER A 249 34.18 -2.37 32.56
N LYS A 250 34.89 -2.35 31.43
CA LYS A 250 35.27 -3.53 30.62
C LYS A 250 34.08 -4.42 30.26
N ALA A 251 33.77 -4.45 28.95
CA ALA A 251 32.77 -5.32 28.33
C ALA A 251 32.98 -6.80 28.67
N PRO A 252 31.89 -7.57 28.80
CA PRO A 252 31.94 -8.98 28.46
C PRO A 252 30.78 -9.45 27.56
N SER A 253 31.22 -10.26 26.61
CA SER A 253 30.58 -11.36 25.87
C SER A 253 29.31 -12.01 26.44
N THR A 254 28.49 -12.44 25.49
CA THR A 254 27.42 -13.46 25.50
C THR A 254 27.70 -14.68 26.38
N PRO A 255 26.64 -15.30 26.92
CA PRO A 255 26.61 -16.77 26.94
C PRO A 255 25.28 -17.38 26.46
N THR A 256 25.47 -18.54 25.85
CA THR A 256 24.53 -19.45 25.19
C THR A 256 23.86 -20.41 26.20
N THR A 257 22.56 -20.66 25.97
CA THR A 257 21.81 -21.94 26.09
C THR A 257 21.58 -22.62 27.46
N LYS A 258 20.29 -22.78 27.86
CA LYS A 258 19.53 -24.07 27.79
C LYS A 258 18.04 -23.98 28.22
N ILE A 259 17.18 -24.30 27.25
CA ILE A 259 15.99 -25.19 27.23
C ILE A 259 14.92 -25.08 28.34
N ILE A 260 13.69 -24.67 27.92
CA ILE A 260 12.42 -25.39 28.19
C ILE A 260 11.55 -25.38 26.92
N LYS A 261 11.09 -26.57 26.52
CA LYS A 261 10.15 -26.93 25.44
C LYS A 261 8.71 -26.59 25.87
N LEU A 262 7.88 -25.99 24.99
CA LEU A 262 6.52 -26.49 24.69
C LEU A 262 5.85 -25.73 23.52
N LEU A 263 5.28 -26.54 22.60
CA LEU A 263 4.19 -26.27 21.63
C LEU A 263 4.49 -25.40 20.40
N THR A 264 5.05 -26.03 19.37
CA THR A 264 4.74 -25.74 17.96
C THR A 264 3.86 -26.87 17.41
N THR A 265 2.61 -26.55 17.07
CA THR A 265 1.77 -27.42 16.24
C THR A 265 2.06 -27.09 14.79
N SER A 266 2.86 -27.92 14.13
CA SER A 266 3.05 -27.88 12.67
C SER A 266 1.82 -28.48 12.00
N GLN A 267 1.14 -27.69 11.16
CA GLN A 267 0.17 -28.22 10.22
C GLN A 267 0.94 -28.93 9.09
N LYS A 268 0.74 -30.25 9.02
CA LYS A 268 1.26 -31.11 7.97
C LYS A 268 0.43 -30.88 6.71
N ALA A 269 1.08 -30.55 5.61
CA ALA A 269 0.48 -30.56 4.28
C ALA A 269 0.06 -32.00 3.94
N THR A 270 -1.24 -32.21 3.75
CA THR A 270 -1.79 -33.48 3.27
C THR A 270 -1.71 -33.48 1.75
N THR A 271 -0.84 -34.34 1.22
CA THR A 271 -0.80 -34.68 -0.20
C THR A 271 -2.06 -35.48 -0.53
N VAL A 272 -3.00 -34.88 -1.27
CA VAL A 272 -4.14 -35.60 -1.85
C VAL A 272 -3.60 -36.44 -3.01
N LYS A 273 -3.53 -37.76 -2.83
CA LYS A 273 -3.40 -38.70 -3.95
C LYS A 273 -4.74 -38.72 -4.69
N THR A 274 -4.77 -38.18 -5.89
CA THR A 274 -5.83 -38.45 -6.87
C THR A 274 -5.81 -39.93 -7.23
N LYS A 275 -6.84 -40.66 -6.79
CA LYS A 275 -7.19 -41.97 -7.32
C LYS A 275 -7.97 -41.73 -8.61
N THR A 276 -7.42 -42.18 -9.73
CA THR A 276 -8.12 -42.26 -11.01
C THR A 276 -8.98 -43.53 -10.98
N ASP A 277 -10.19 -43.42 -10.43
CA ASP A 277 -11.20 -44.45 -10.58
C ASP A 277 -12.01 -44.10 -11.85
N ILE A 278 -11.68 -44.78 -12.95
CA ILE A 278 -12.43 -44.76 -14.22
C ILE A 278 -13.68 -45.63 -14.02
N PRO A 279 -14.91 -45.08 -14.09
CA PRO A 279 -16.11 -45.91 -14.18
C PRO A 279 -16.26 -46.40 -15.62
N LYS A 280 -16.41 -47.72 -15.78
CA LYS A 280 -16.84 -48.38 -17.01
C LYS A 280 -18.19 -47.78 -17.46
N SER A 281 -18.24 -47.33 -18.71
CA SER A 281 -19.49 -47.03 -19.42
C SER A 281 -19.97 -48.31 -20.09
N ASP A 282 -21.06 -48.88 -19.58
CA ASP A 282 -21.87 -49.83 -20.33
C ASP A 282 -23.21 -49.16 -20.67
N ASP A 283 -23.53 -49.25 -21.96
CA ASP A 283 -24.83 -49.19 -22.63
C ASP A 283 -25.72 -47.95 -22.52
N CYS A 284 -25.72 -47.18 -23.63
CA CYS A 284 -26.94 -46.75 -24.33
C CYS A 284 -26.58 -46.40 -25.78
N CYS A 285 -26.96 -47.27 -26.72
CA CYS A 285 -27.53 -46.98 -28.06
C CYS A 285 -27.24 -48.14 -29.03
N ASP A 286 -28.18 -49.08 -29.06
CA ASP A 286 -28.38 -50.03 -30.15
C ASP A 286 -29.23 -49.33 -31.23
N SER A 287 -28.71 -49.27 -32.46
CA SER A 287 -29.52 -49.35 -33.68
C SER A 287 -28.61 -49.73 -34.85
N SER A 288 -28.68 -51.02 -35.14
CA SER A 288 -28.22 -51.73 -36.34
C SER A 288 -28.58 -51.04 -37.66
N SER A 289 -27.60 -50.94 -38.57
CA SER A 289 -27.82 -50.94 -40.02
C SER A 289 -27.09 -52.14 -40.62
N SER A 290 -27.88 -53.10 -41.10
CA SER A 290 -27.46 -54.26 -41.89
C SER A 290 -27.28 -53.86 -43.35
N ASP A 291 -26.08 -54.06 -43.90
CA ASP A 291 -25.83 -54.16 -45.33
C ASP A 291 -25.24 -55.56 -45.58
N GLU A 292 -26.05 -56.45 -46.15
CA GLU A 292 -25.59 -57.65 -46.87
C GLU A 292 -25.77 -57.36 -48.36
N ASP A 293 -24.68 -57.41 -49.11
CA ASP A 293 -24.64 -57.53 -50.57
C ASP A 293 -24.81 -59.01 -50.94
N ASP A 294 -25.94 -59.36 -51.57
CA ASP A 294 -26.10 -60.28 -52.72
C ASP A 294 -27.59 -60.51 -53.07
#